data_AF-A0AAN7ELG3-F1
#
_entry.id   AF-A0AAN7ELG3-F1
#
_cell.length_a   1.000
_cell.length_b   1.000
_cell.length_c   1.000
_cell.angle_alpha   90.00
_cell.angle_beta   90.00
_cell.angle_gamma   90.00
#
_symmetry.space_group_name_H-M   'P 1'
#
loop_
_entity.id
_entity.type
_entity.pdbx_description
1 polymer ?
#
loop_
_entity_poly.entity_id
_entity_poly.type
_entity_poly.pdbx_seq_one_letter_code
_entity_poly.pdbx_strand_id
1 'polypeptide(L)'
;MLCLYNGHTFILSSVEKQQIWSTVEKLLIDNQVEVRKHAAAVLAGLMKGGDEDLARDFRDRAYLKANNLQRKRKQRNLSSGHSIASMHGAVLALTASVLSAPYDMPRCVLVTLLARFAGEPTPVKSTVTKAVAEFRRTHADTWNVQKNSFTEEQLEVLADTSSSSSYFA
;
A
#
# COMPACT_ATOMS: atom_id res chain seq x y z
N MET A 1 13.17 -8.67 24.91
CA MET A 1 13.40 -7.21 24.94
C MET A 1 12.29 -6.53 24.14
N LEU A 2 11.07 -6.44 24.70
CA LEU A 2 9.87 -6.00 23.98
C LEU A 2 8.91 -5.17 24.85
N CYS A 3 9.41 -4.57 25.94
CA CYS A 3 8.57 -3.90 26.94
C CYS A 3 8.79 -2.39 27.10
N LEU A 4 9.44 -1.69 26.16
CA LEU A 4 9.71 -0.24 26.31
C LEU A 4 9.46 0.57 25.03
N TYR A 5 8.40 0.30 24.27
CA TYR A 5 8.03 1.15 23.12
C TYR A 5 6.55 1.56 23.09
N ASN A 6 5.89 1.66 24.25
CA ASN A 6 4.50 2.13 24.35
C ASN A 6 4.33 3.29 25.36
N GLY A 7 5.32 4.19 25.46
CA GLY A 7 5.38 5.21 26.51
C GLY A 7 5.17 6.67 26.10
N HIS A 8 5.10 7.01 24.81
CA HIS A 8 5.09 8.43 24.39
C HIS A 8 4.05 8.82 23.33
N THR A 9 3.13 7.93 22.94
CA THR A 9 2.11 8.24 21.92
C THR A 9 1.07 9.30 22.39
N PHE A 10 1.08 9.68 23.67
CA PHE A 10 0.06 10.53 24.29
C PHE A 10 0.43 12.03 24.38
N ILE A 11 1.61 12.46 23.90
CA ILE A 11 2.09 13.85 24.11
C ILE A 11 1.79 14.77 22.92
N LEU A 12 1.67 14.23 21.70
CA LEU A 12 1.44 15.04 20.51
C LEU A 12 -0.02 15.49 20.40
N SER A 13 -0.21 16.79 20.17
CA SER A 13 -1.51 17.36 19.81
C SER A 13 -2.00 16.81 18.47
N SER A 14 -3.31 16.86 18.22
CA SER A 14 -3.89 16.43 16.94
C SER A 14 -3.30 17.19 15.75
N VAL A 15 -2.92 18.45 15.93
CA VAL A 15 -2.27 19.27 14.89
C VAL A 15 -0.88 18.74 14.55
N GLU A 16 -0.06 18.43 15.55
CA GLU A 16 1.29 17.87 15.34
C GLU A 16 1.22 16.50 14.68
N LYS A 17 0.27 15.64 15.09
CA LYS A 17 0.00 14.36 14.43
C LYS A 17 -0.32 14.60 12.95
N GLN A 18 -1.27 15.46 12.62
CA GLN A 18 -1.62 15.77 11.23
C GLN A 18 -0.45 16.32 10.42
N GLN A 19 0.39 17.17 11.02
CA GLN A 19 1.59 17.69 10.37
C GLN A 19 2.60 16.59 10.05
N ILE A 20 2.83 15.66 10.98
CA ILE A 20 3.70 14.50 10.75
C ILE A 20 3.16 13.66 9.59
N TRP A 21 1.88 13.29 9.62
CA TRP A 21 1.26 12.51 8.54
C TRP A 21 1.35 13.21 7.18
N SER A 22 1.01 14.50 7.12
CA SER A 22 1.10 15.30 5.89
C SER A 22 2.53 15.39 5.36
N THR A 23 3.51 15.53 6.24
CA THR A 23 4.92 15.61 5.87
C THR A 23 5.40 14.30 5.26
N VAL A 24 5.12 13.18 5.92
CA VAL A 24 5.51 11.85 5.42
C VAL A 24 4.77 11.50 4.13
N GLU A 25 3.49 11.88 3.99
CA GLU A 25 2.72 11.66 2.76
C GLU A 25 3.33 12.41 1.55
N LYS A 26 3.85 13.63 1.75
CA LYS A 26 4.55 14.38 0.68
C LYS A 26 5.82 13.67 0.21
N LEU A 27 6.52 12.95 1.10
CA LEU A 27 7.74 12.21 0.76
C LEU A 27 7.47 10.98 -0.12
N LEU A 28 6.23 10.53 -0.25
CA LEU A 28 5.88 9.40 -1.15
C LEU A 28 6.08 9.71 -2.63
N ILE A 29 6.16 10.98 -3.01
CA ILE A 29 6.39 11.40 -4.39
C ILE A 29 7.78 12.02 -4.60
N ASP A 30 8.69 11.82 -3.64
CA ASP A 30 10.07 12.28 -3.73
C ASP A 30 10.79 11.70 -4.96
N ASN A 31 11.75 12.44 -5.50
CA ASN A 31 12.53 12.01 -6.65
C ASN A 31 13.30 10.71 -6.34
N GLN A 32 13.84 10.60 -5.13
CA GLN A 32 14.61 9.44 -4.69
C GLN A 32 13.71 8.27 -4.30
N VAL A 33 13.95 7.11 -4.92
CA VAL A 33 13.17 5.88 -4.67
C VAL A 33 13.26 5.45 -3.21
N GLU A 34 14.44 5.56 -2.59
CA GLU A 34 14.66 5.11 -1.22
C GLU A 34 13.95 6.00 -0.20
N VAL A 35 13.86 7.32 -0.44
CA VAL A 35 13.06 8.24 0.38
C VAL A 35 11.59 7.84 0.35
N ARG A 36 11.05 7.54 -0.84
CA ARG A 36 9.66 7.10 -0.99
C ARG A 36 9.39 5.80 -0.22
N LYS A 37 10.28 4.80 -0.34
CA LYS A 37 10.14 3.52 0.39
C LYS A 37 10.21 3.72 1.90
N HIS A 38 11.11 4.56 2.38
CA HIS A 38 11.24 4.86 3.80
C HIS A 38 9.99 5.57 4.33
N ALA A 39 9.47 6.56 3.60
CA ALA A 39 8.21 7.22 3.94
C ALA A 39 7.05 6.23 4.06
N ALA A 40 6.95 5.26 3.15
CA ALA A 40 5.94 4.20 3.20
C ALA A 40 6.07 3.31 4.45
N ALA A 41 7.31 2.96 4.84
CA ALA A 41 7.56 2.19 6.05
C ALA A 41 7.16 2.97 7.32
N VAL A 42 7.46 4.28 7.36
CA VAL A 42 7.04 5.17 8.45
C VAL A 42 5.51 5.25 8.52
N LEU A 43 4.82 5.46 7.40
CA LEU A 43 3.35 5.47 7.35
C LEU A 43 2.75 4.13 7.81
N ALA A 44 3.37 3.01 7.46
CA ALA A 44 2.94 1.71 7.95
C ALA A 44 3.05 1.57 9.47
N GLY A 45 4.10 2.14 10.08
CA GLY A 45 4.25 2.24 11.53
C GLY A 45 3.23 3.17 12.17
N LEU A 46 3.00 4.35 11.58
CA LEU A 46 1.98 5.31 12.05
C LEU A 46 0.57 4.71 12.03
N MET A 47 0.24 3.92 11.01
CA MET A 47 -1.04 3.21 10.94
C MET A 47 -1.16 2.02 11.92
N LYS A 48 -0.05 1.50 12.48
CA LYS A 48 -0.04 0.36 13.43
C LYS A 48 -0.27 0.78 14.87
N GLY A 49 0.28 1.92 15.25
CA GLY A 49 0.30 2.38 16.65
C GLY A 49 -0.05 3.85 16.83
N GLY A 50 -0.56 4.50 15.78
CA GLY A 50 -0.95 5.90 15.79
C GLY A 50 -2.46 6.10 15.96
N ASP A 51 -2.92 7.23 15.44
CA ASP A 51 -4.31 7.67 15.50
C ASP A 51 -5.16 6.94 14.44
N GLU A 52 -6.18 6.18 14.87
CA GLU A 52 -6.97 5.33 13.97
C GLU A 52 -7.82 6.15 12.98
N ASP A 53 -8.26 7.35 13.38
CA ASP A 53 -9.02 8.22 12.47
C ASP A 53 -8.12 8.73 11.34
N LEU A 54 -6.88 9.11 11.65
CA LEU A 54 -5.87 9.47 10.63
C LEU A 54 -5.49 8.27 9.76
N ALA A 55 -5.38 7.07 10.35
CA ALA A 55 -5.08 5.84 9.62
C ALA A 55 -6.20 5.49 8.63
N ARG A 56 -7.47 5.56 9.05
CA ARG A 56 -8.64 5.32 8.21
C ARG A 56 -8.71 6.32 7.06
N ASP A 57 -8.63 7.62 7.37
CA ASP A 57 -8.65 8.70 6.38
C ASP A 57 -7.50 8.56 5.36
N PHE A 58 -6.29 8.19 5.80
CA PHE A 58 -5.17 7.92 4.90
C PHE A 58 -5.43 6.71 3.98
N ARG A 59 -5.96 5.60 4.50
CA ARG A 59 -6.31 4.40 3.71
C ARG A 59 -7.32 4.75 2.62
N ASP A 60 -8.34 5.53 2.96
CA ASP A 60 -9.38 5.98 2.03
C ASP A 60 -8.81 6.85 0.90
N ARG A 61 -7.97 7.84 1.25
CA ARG A 61 -7.29 8.67 0.26
C ARG A 61 -6.33 7.87 -0.62
N ALA A 62 -5.57 6.94 -0.04
CA ALA A 62 -4.65 6.08 -0.77
C ALA A 62 -5.38 5.21 -1.79
N TYR A 63 -6.51 4.61 -1.38
CA TYR A 63 -7.39 3.85 -2.26
C TYR A 63 -7.93 4.71 -3.40
N LEU A 64 -8.54 5.85 -3.08
CA LEU A 64 -9.15 6.74 -4.07
C LEU A 64 -8.10 7.22 -5.10
N LYS A 65 -6.92 7.62 -4.63
CA LYS A 65 -5.82 8.07 -5.49
C LYS A 65 -5.39 6.97 -6.45
N ALA A 66 -5.11 5.77 -5.96
CA ALA A 66 -4.67 4.66 -6.80
C ALA A 66 -5.77 4.17 -7.76
N ASN A 67 -7.03 4.12 -7.32
CA ASN A 67 -8.15 3.74 -8.18
C ASN A 67 -8.34 4.75 -9.33
N ASN A 68 -8.20 6.05 -9.05
CA ASN A 68 -8.24 7.09 -10.07
C ASN A 68 -7.09 6.95 -11.10
N LEU A 69 -5.89 6.56 -10.68
CA LEU A 69 -4.79 6.28 -11.60
C LEU A 69 -5.13 5.14 -12.55
N GLN A 70 -5.65 4.03 -12.02
CA GLN A 70 -6.06 2.86 -12.80
C GLN A 70 -7.19 3.20 -13.80
N ARG A 71 -8.20 3.95 -13.36
CA ARG A 71 -9.30 4.41 -14.25
C ARG A 71 -8.80 5.30 -15.38
N LYS A 72 -7.95 6.28 -15.06
CA LYS A 72 -7.36 7.19 -16.07
C LYS A 72 -6.50 6.43 -17.08
N ARG A 73 -5.79 5.38 -16.66
CA ARG A 73 -5.02 4.50 -17.54
C ARG A 73 -5.92 3.72 -18.50
N LYS A 74 -7.02 3.12 -18.01
CA LYS A 74 -7.98 2.41 -18.88
C LYS A 74 -8.67 3.31 -19.91
N GLN A 75 -8.88 4.59 -19.57
CA GLN A 75 -9.53 5.56 -20.46
C GLN A 75 -8.59 6.19 -21.49
N ARG A 76 -7.28 6.21 -21.23
CA ARG A 76 -6.28 6.80 -22.13
C ARG A 76 -5.33 5.72 -22.60
N ASN A 77 -5.54 5.20 -23.81
CA ASN A 77 -4.65 4.26 -24.48
C ASN A 77 -3.21 4.80 -24.72
N LEU A 78 -2.90 6.04 -24.34
CA LEU A 78 -1.55 6.60 -24.38
C LEU A 78 -1.27 7.48 -23.16
N SER A 79 -0.11 7.20 -22.54
CA SER A 79 0.61 8.02 -21.54
C SER A 79 -0.28 8.78 -20.55
N SER A 80 -0.65 8.13 -19.44
CA SER A 80 -1.04 8.92 -18.27
C SER A 80 0.12 9.85 -17.93
N GLY A 81 -0.04 11.16 -18.04
CA GLY A 81 0.99 12.17 -17.75
C GLY A 81 1.40 12.25 -16.27
N HIS A 82 1.30 11.14 -15.55
CA HIS A 82 1.71 11.01 -14.17
C HIS A 82 3.15 10.50 -14.18
N SER A 83 4.02 11.15 -13.42
CA SER A 83 5.38 10.69 -13.25
C SER A 83 5.41 9.29 -12.61
N ILE A 84 6.44 8.51 -12.93
CA ILE A 84 6.74 7.25 -12.22
C ILE A 84 6.82 7.50 -10.71
N ALA A 85 7.26 8.69 -10.28
CA ALA A 85 7.24 9.13 -8.89
C ALA A 85 5.84 9.12 -8.28
N SER A 86 4.87 9.75 -8.96
CA SER A 86 3.48 9.84 -8.50
C SER A 86 2.79 8.49 -8.44
N MET A 87 3.02 7.64 -9.45
CA MET A 87 2.45 6.30 -9.50
C MET A 87 3.02 5.40 -8.40
N HIS A 88 4.35 5.36 -8.27
CA HIS A 88 4.99 4.57 -7.22
C HIS A 88 4.61 5.07 -5.82
N GLY A 89 4.44 6.38 -5.62
CA GLY A 89 3.95 6.93 -4.36
C GLY A 89 2.55 6.44 -3.99
N ALA A 90 1.64 6.36 -4.97
CA ALA A 90 0.30 5.80 -4.74
C ALA A 90 0.35 4.30 -4.43
N VAL A 91 1.20 3.54 -5.12
CA VAL A 91 1.41 2.11 -4.83
C VAL A 91 2.03 1.91 -3.45
N LEU A 92 3.00 2.72 -3.06
CA LEU A 92 3.60 2.68 -1.73
C LEU A 92 2.60 3.02 -0.62
N ALA A 93 1.70 4.00 -0.84
CA ALA A 93 0.62 4.29 0.10
C ALA A 93 -0.32 3.10 0.29
N LEU A 94 -0.69 2.41 -0.80
CA LEU A 94 -1.47 1.18 -0.75
C LEU A 94 -0.71 0.05 -0.06
N THR A 95 0.58 -0.14 -0.37
CA THR A 95 1.43 -1.15 0.26
C THR A 95 1.51 -0.91 1.76
N ALA A 96 1.77 0.33 2.19
CA ALA A 96 1.76 0.70 3.59
C ALA A 96 0.41 0.37 4.24
N SER A 97 -0.71 0.67 3.55
CA SER A 97 -2.07 0.38 4.04
C SER A 97 -2.36 -1.12 4.19
N VAL A 98 -1.91 -1.95 3.24
CA VAL A 98 -2.09 -3.41 3.28
C VAL A 98 -1.24 -4.05 4.37
N LEU A 99 -0.03 -3.53 4.60
CA LEU A 99 0.93 -4.07 5.57
C LEU A 99 0.80 -3.46 6.98
N SER A 100 0.02 -2.38 7.14
CA SER A 100 -0.08 -1.66 8.40
C SER A 100 -1.04 -2.29 9.39
N ALA A 101 -2.31 -2.49 9.09
CA ALA A 101 -3.23 -2.94 10.14
C ALA A 101 -4.27 -3.96 9.65
N PRO A 102 -4.76 -4.82 10.57
CA PRO A 102 -5.72 -5.88 10.32
C PRO A 102 -7.17 -5.33 10.48
N TYR A 103 -8.11 -5.78 9.66
CA TYR A 103 -9.58 -5.69 9.85
C TYR A 103 -10.41 -4.45 9.42
N ASP A 104 -9.94 -3.19 9.35
CA ASP A 104 -10.89 -2.05 9.17
C ASP A 104 -11.30 -1.66 7.72
N MET A 105 -10.61 -2.17 6.71
CA MET A 105 -10.99 -2.06 5.29
C MET A 105 -10.96 -3.48 4.72
N PRO A 106 -11.88 -3.91 3.82
CA PRO A 106 -11.77 -5.21 3.20
C PRO A 106 -10.45 -5.26 2.42
N ARG A 107 -9.44 -5.87 3.07
CA ARG A 107 -8.04 -5.96 2.64
C ARG A 107 -7.94 -6.48 1.21
N CYS A 108 -8.91 -7.31 0.84
CA CYS A 108 -9.16 -7.82 -0.48
C CYS A 108 -9.17 -6.72 -1.55
N VAL A 109 -9.89 -5.62 -1.30
CA VAL A 109 -10.02 -4.52 -2.24
C VAL A 109 -8.68 -3.79 -2.43
N LEU A 110 -7.93 -3.55 -1.36
CA LEU A 110 -6.63 -2.87 -1.42
C LEU A 110 -5.58 -3.74 -2.13
N VAL A 111 -5.49 -5.03 -1.79
CA VAL A 111 -4.49 -5.93 -2.36
C VAL A 111 -4.78 -6.27 -3.82
N THR A 112 -6.05 -6.43 -4.21
CA THR A 112 -6.41 -6.56 -5.63
C THR A 112 -6.08 -5.28 -6.39
N LEU A 113 -6.36 -4.10 -5.82
CA LEU A 113 -6.00 -2.84 -6.47
C LEU A 113 -4.47 -2.71 -6.65
N LEU A 114 -3.67 -3.14 -5.66
CA LEU A 114 -2.21 -3.22 -5.78
C LEU A 114 -1.78 -4.14 -6.93
N ALA A 115 -2.34 -5.35 -7.01
CA ALA A 115 -2.00 -6.34 -8.03
C ALA A 115 -2.24 -5.83 -9.47
N ARG A 116 -3.22 -4.93 -9.66
CA ARG A 116 -3.45 -4.26 -10.96
C ARG A 116 -2.30 -3.36 -11.44
N PHE A 117 -1.31 -3.06 -10.59
CA PHE A 117 -0.08 -2.36 -10.95
C PHE A 117 1.10 -3.29 -11.26
N ALA A 118 0.93 -4.61 -11.26
CA ALA A 118 2.01 -5.57 -11.50
C ALA A 118 2.66 -5.47 -12.90
N GLY A 119 1.92 -4.93 -13.88
CA GLY A 119 2.41 -4.70 -15.25
C GLY A 119 3.16 -3.38 -15.46
N GLU A 120 3.37 -2.56 -14.43
CA GLU A 120 4.11 -1.30 -14.52
C GLU A 120 5.63 -1.54 -14.54
N PRO A 121 6.47 -0.60 -15.04
CA PRO A 121 7.92 -0.74 -14.93
C PRO A 121 8.42 -0.59 -13.48
N THR A 122 9.66 -1.05 -13.24
CA THR A 122 10.40 -0.77 -11.99
C THR A 122 10.49 0.75 -11.78
N PRO A 123 10.32 1.25 -10.54
CA PRO A 123 10.24 0.54 -9.26
C PRO A 123 8.86 -0.02 -8.87
N VAL A 124 7.79 0.32 -9.61
CA VAL A 124 6.41 0.00 -9.23
C VAL A 124 6.18 -1.52 -9.14
N LYS A 125 6.56 -2.27 -10.19
CA LYS A 125 6.44 -3.73 -10.21
C LYS A 125 7.09 -4.40 -9.00
N SER A 126 8.34 -4.03 -8.70
CA SER A 126 9.07 -4.63 -7.57
C SER A 126 8.32 -4.42 -6.24
N THR A 127 7.79 -3.22 -6.02
CA THR A 127 7.00 -2.91 -4.82
C THR A 127 5.71 -3.73 -4.76
N VAL A 128 4.97 -3.82 -5.87
CA VAL A 128 3.74 -4.63 -5.95
C VAL A 128 4.02 -6.10 -5.66
N THR A 129 5.00 -6.70 -6.35
CA THR A 129 5.35 -8.11 -6.19
C THR A 129 5.75 -8.42 -4.75
N LYS A 130 6.59 -7.57 -4.13
CA LYS A 130 6.99 -7.73 -2.72
C LYS A 130 5.80 -7.59 -1.77
N ALA A 131 4.93 -6.61 -1.98
CA ALA A 131 3.76 -6.39 -1.14
C ALA A 131 2.76 -7.55 -1.20
N VAL A 132 2.49 -8.07 -2.39
CA VAL A 132 1.58 -9.21 -2.59
C VAL A 132 2.17 -10.49 -2.03
N ALA A 133 3.48 -10.73 -2.21
CA ALA A 133 4.16 -11.87 -1.60
C ALA A 133 4.10 -11.82 -0.08
N GLU A 134 4.36 -10.65 0.51
CA GLU A 134 4.32 -10.45 1.96
C GLU A 134 2.89 -10.60 2.51
N PHE A 135 1.89 -10.08 1.79
CA PHE A 135 0.48 -10.29 2.11
C PHE A 135 0.14 -11.79 2.18
N ARG A 136 0.53 -12.57 1.17
CA ARG A 136 0.28 -14.02 1.17
C ARG A 136 0.99 -14.74 2.29
N ARG A 137 2.27 -14.41 2.50
CA ARG A 137 3.09 -15.01 3.57
C ARG A 137 2.45 -14.79 4.94
N THR A 138 1.92 -13.60 5.20
CA THR A 138 1.30 -13.24 6.49
C THR A 138 -0.12 -13.80 6.69
N HIS A 139 -0.77 -14.28 5.62
CA HIS A 139 -2.14 -14.79 5.67
C HIS A 139 -2.27 -16.28 5.31
N ALA A 140 -1.15 -16.96 5.05
CA ALA A 140 -1.09 -18.35 4.58
C ALA A 140 -1.92 -19.29 5.47
N ASP A 141 -1.75 -19.21 6.79
CA ASP A 141 -2.44 -20.09 7.75
C ASP A 141 -3.95 -19.88 7.79
N THR A 142 -4.40 -18.66 7.45
CA THR A 142 -5.82 -18.26 7.46
C THR A 142 -6.45 -18.21 6.07
N TRP A 143 -5.70 -18.58 5.03
CA TRP A 143 -6.09 -18.34 3.63
C TRP A 143 -7.41 -19.01 3.26
N ASN A 144 -7.68 -20.21 3.79
CA ASN A 144 -8.92 -20.93 3.49
C ASN A 144 -10.19 -20.18 3.92
N VAL A 145 -10.09 -19.32 4.95
CA VAL A 145 -11.19 -18.46 5.40
C VAL A 145 -11.13 -17.13 4.67
N GLN A 146 -9.94 -16.53 4.54
CA GLN A 146 -9.78 -15.20 3.95
C GLN A 146 -10.13 -15.14 2.47
N LYS A 147 -9.88 -16.22 1.70
CA LYS A 147 -10.23 -16.28 0.27
C LYS A 147 -11.72 -16.03 0.02
N ASN A 148 -12.59 -16.34 1.00
CA ASN A 148 -14.04 -16.12 0.88
C ASN A 148 -14.44 -14.64 0.87
N SER A 149 -13.51 -13.74 1.23
CA SER A 149 -13.71 -12.29 1.14
C SER A 149 -13.34 -11.72 -0.25
N PHE A 150 -12.88 -12.58 -1.17
CA PHE A 150 -12.53 -12.21 -2.53
C PHE A 150 -13.55 -12.75 -3.53
N THR A 151 -13.75 -12.02 -4.63
CA THR A 151 -14.41 -12.58 -5.82
C THR A 151 -13.43 -13.41 -6.65
N GLU A 152 -13.94 -14.25 -7.54
CA GLU A 152 -13.09 -15.07 -8.43
C GLU A 152 -12.13 -14.21 -9.27
N GLU A 153 -12.64 -13.11 -9.86
CA GLU A 153 -11.82 -12.13 -10.60
C GLU A 153 -10.69 -11.55 -9.73
N GLN A 154 -10.97 -11.28 -8.46
CA GLN A 154 -9.96 -10.74 -7.55
C GLN A 154 -8.86 -11.76 -7.21
N LEU A 155 -9.22 -13.04 -7.12
CA LEU A 155 -8.28 -14.14 -6.90
C LEU A 155 -7.40 -14.38 -8.14
N GLU A 156 -7.97 -14.31 -9.33
CA GLU A 156 -7.26 -14.43 -10.61
C GLU A 156 -6.20 -13.32 -10.74
N VAL A 157 -6.59 -12.06 -10.52
CA VAL A 157 -5.67 -10.90 -10.54
C VAL A 157 -4.51 -11.07 -9.54
N LEU A 158 -4.77 -11.67 -8.37
CA LEU A 158 -3.72 -11.97 -7.41
C LEU A 158 -2.81 -13.10 -7.91
N ALA A 159 -3.35 -14.17 -8.49
CA ALA A 159 -2.59 -15.30 -9.01
C ALA A 159 -1.58 -14.84 -10.08
N ASP A 160 -2.00 -14.01 -11.03
CA ASP A 160 -1.18 -13.48 -12.12
C ASP A 160 0.02 -12.65 -11.67
N THR A 161 -0.07 -12.03 -10.48
CA THR A 161 1.06 -11.27 -9.92
C THR A 161 2.24 -12.18 -9.53
N SER A 162 1.99 -13.49 -9.38
CA SER A 162 2.94 -14.48 -8.84
C SER A 162 3.78 -15.15 -9.92
N SER A 163 3.17 -15.38 -11.08
CA SER A 163 3.84 -15.96 -12.25
C SER A 163 4.90 -15.01 -12.83
N SER A 164 4.86 -13.72 -12.47
CA SER A 164 5.85 -12.72 -12.89
C SER A 164 7.15 -12.70 -12.08
N SER A 165 7.31 -13.57 -11.07
CA SER A 165 8.59 -13.76 -10.36
C SER A 165 9.57 -14.59 -11.21
N SER A 166 10.14 -13.94 -12.22
CA SER A 166 11.25 -14.47 -13.02
C SER A 166 12.51 -14.59 -12.15
N TYR A 167 12.66 -15.76 -11.53
CA TYR A 167 13.96 -16.31 -11.11
C TYR A 167 14.25 -17.65 -11.83
N PHE A 168 13.46 -17.97 -12.85
CA PHE A 168 13.61 -19.15 -13.72
C PHE A 168 13.54 -18.76 -15.20
N ALA A 169 14.30 -17.75 -15.62
CA ALA A 169 14.59 -17.47 -17.02
C ALA A 169 16.04 -17.02 -17.17
#